data_AF-A0A5J4PW47-F1
#
_entry.id   AF-A0A5J4PW47-F1
#
_cell.length_a   1.000
_cell.length_b   1.000
_cell.length_c   1.000
_cell.angle_alpha   90.00
_cell.angle_beta   90.00
_cell.angle_gamma   90.00
#
_symmetry.space_group_name_H-M   'P 1'
#
loop_
_entity.id
_entity.type
_entity.pdbx_description
1 polymer ?
#
loop_
_entity_poly.entity_id
_entity_poly.type
_entity_poly.pdbx_seq_one_letter_code
_entity_poly.pdbx_strand_id
1 'polypeptide(L)'
;IYFNVPGVITPAFAELLDEKDNVLRKTEVVDAKADFPFLKPGKYSARLIEDTNGNGIWDTGNYEERRQPEKVYYYNQILELKVMFELEQDWNIKAIAPDKQKPDELKKQKPDEDKKKKRSTSTNTNRNR
;
A
#
# COMPACT_ATOMS: atom_id res chain seq x y z
N ILE A 1 1.33 16.05 -6.07
CA ILE A 1 2.16 14.87 -6.40
C ILE A 1 1.58 14.29 -7.65
N TYR A 2 2.42 14.04 -8.64
CA TYR A 2 2.04 13.59 -9.96
C TYR A 2 2.79 12.28 -10.26
N PHE A 3 2.05 11.25 -10.68
CA PHE A 3 2.60 9.95 -11.02
C PHE A 3 2.44 9.67 -12.51
N ASN A 4 3.54 9.34 -13.19
CA ASN A 4 3.53 8.71 -14.50
C ASN A 4 3.50 7.20 -14.31
N VAL A 5 2.46 6.52 -14.78
CA VAL A 5 2.27 5.07 -14.61
C VAL A 5 2.22 4.36 -15.97
N PRO A 6 3.36 4.26 -16.68
CA PRO A 6 3.39 3.67 -18.01
C PRO A 6 3.00 2.18 -17.97
N GLY A 7 2.23 1.75 -18.98
CA GLY A 7 1.88 0.34 -19.17
C GLY A 7 0.62 -0.12 -18.42
N VAL A 8 -0.12 0.80 -17.78
CA VAL A 8 -1.50 0.58 -17.35
C VAL A 8 -2.41 0.74 -18.57
N ILE A 9 -3.04 -0.36 -18.99
CA ILE A 9 -3.92 -0.41 -20.17
C ILE A 9 -5.38 -0.58 -19.76
N THR A 10 -5.62 -1.16 -18.58
CA THR A 10 -6.95 -1.33 -18.00
C THR A 10 -7.36 -0.06 -17.26
N PRO A 11 -8.67 0.18 -17.06
CA PRO A 11 -9.12 1.20 -16.13
C PRO A 11 -8.47 0.98 -14.76
N ALA A 12 -8.09 2.07 -14.12
CA ALA A 12 -7.37 2.05 -12.86
C ALA A 12 -7.57 3.37 -12.14
N PHE A 13 -7.43 3.32 -10.82
CA PHE A 13 -7.35 4.52 -10.00
C PHE A 13 -6.16 4.42 -9.04
N ALA A 14 -5.61 5.58 -8.70
CA ALA A 14 -4.54 5.71 -7.73
C ALA A 14 -5.10 6.30 -6.43
N GLU A 15 -4.59 5.81 -5.31
CA GLU A 15 -4.87 6.31 -3.99
C GLU A 15 -3.59 6.80 -3.33
N LEU A 16 -3.68 7.99 -2.73
CA LEU A 16 -2.64 8.55 -1.89
C LEU A 16 -2.97 8.23 -0.44
N LEU A 17 -2.01 7.67 0.28
CA LEU A 17 -2.18 7.16 1.64
C LEU A 17 -1.31 7.94 2.64
N ASP A 18 -1.74 7.96 3.89
CA ASP A 18 -0.96 8.45 5.01
C ASP A 18 0.06 7.41 5.52
N GLU A 19 0.81 7.75 6.58
CA GLU A 19 1.78 6.85 7.23
C GLU A 19 1.13 5.61 7.88
N LYS A 20 -0.19 5.60 8.04
CA LYS A 20 -0.98 4.53 8.67
C LYS A 20 -1.77 3.72 7.63
N ASP A 21 -1.46 3.88 6.34
CA ASP A 21 -2.15 3.17 5.24
C ASP A 21 -3.61 3.62 5.03
N ASN A 22 -4.03 4.77 5.60
CA ASN A 22 -5.36 5.32 5.37
C ASN A 22 -5.40 6.10 4.06
N VAL A 23 -6.48 5.94 3.29
CA VAL A 23 -6.70 6.68 2.04
C VAL A 23 -6.99 8.15 2.34
N LEU A 24 -6.11 9.04 1.88
CA LEU A 24 -6.27 10.49 1.99
C LEU A 24 -6.95 11.09 0.76
N ARG A 25 -6.58 10.60 -0.42
CA ARG A 25 -7.11 11.03 -1.72
C ARG A 25 -7.16 9.87 -2.68
N LYS A 26 -8.05 9.97 -3.65
CA LYS A 26 -8.22 9.04 -4.76
C LYS A 26 -8.37 9.83 -6.06
N THR A 27 -7.80 9.32 -7.14
CA THR A 27 -7.92 9.89 -8.48
C THR A 27 -7.89 8.78 -9.52
N GLU A 28 -8.57 8.97 -10.64
CA GLU A 28 -8.51 8.03 -11.77
C GLU A 28 -7.18 8.15 -12.51
N VAL A 29 -6.73 7.04 -13.12
CA VAL A 29 -5.57 7.04 -14.00
C VAL A 29 -6.04 7.38 -15.41
N VAL A 30 -5.67 8.57 -15.90
CA VAL A 30 -6.02 9.05 -17.24
C VAL A 30 -4.73 9.24 -18.03
N ASP A 31 -4.67 8.72 -19.26
CA ASP A 31 -3.48 8.78 -20.12
C ASP A 31 -2.18 8.34 -19.42
N ALA A 32 -2.27 7.26 -18.64
CA ALA A 32 -1.18 6.71 -17.82
C ALA A 32 -0.67 7.68 -16.74
N LYS A 33 -1.53 8.59 -16.25
CA LYS A 33 -1.17 9.63 -15.28
C LYS A 33 -2.16 9.67 -14.12
N ALA A 34 -1.65 9.91 -12.92
CA ALA A 34 -2.45 10.17 -11.73
C ALA A 34 -1.96 11.43 -11.03
N ASP A 35 -2.84 12.42 -10.89
CA ASP A 35 -2.51 13.71 -10.29
C ASP A 35 -3.22 13.94 -8.95
N PHE A 36 -2.45 14.42 -7.97
CA PHE A 36 -2.89 14.79 -6.63
C PHE A 36 -2.50 16.25 -6.33
N PRO A 37 -3.34 17.22 -6.70
CA PRO A 37 -3.08 18.63 -6.46
C PRO A 37 -3.44 19.05 -5.02
N PHE A 38 -2.92 20.21 -4.60
CA PHE A 38 -3.27 20.89 -3.34
C PHE A 38 -3.08 20.04 -2.06
N LEU A 39 -1.99 19.28 -2.00
CA LEU A 39 -1.64 18.48 -0.83
C LEU A 39 -0.95 19.33 0.24
N LYS A 40 -1.20 19.02 1.51
CA LYS A 40 -0.44 19.59 2.61
C LYS A 40 0.99 19.01 2.61
N PRO A 41 2.02 19.74 3.06
CA PRO A 41 3.33 19.15 3.28
C PRO A 41 3.25 17.97 4.26
N GLY A 42 3.99 16.91 3.99
CA GLY A 42 3.94 15.68 4.80
C GLY A 42 4.52 14.48 4.08
N LYS A 43 4.47 13.33 4.76
CA LYS A 43 4.85 12.04 4.18
C LYS A 43 3.63 11.34 3.60
N TYR A 44 3.81 10.82 2.39
CA TYR A 44 2.77 10.14 1.64
C TYR A 44 3.29 8.82 1.11
N SER A 45 2.39 7.86 1.00
CA SER A 45 2.60 6.69 0.15
C SER A 45 1.49 6.63 -0.89
N ALA A 46 1.63 5.75 -1.88
CA ALA A 46 0.62 5.59 -2.92
C ALA A 46 0.40 4.12 -3.25
N ARG A 47 -0.84 3.79 -3.64
CA ARG A 47 -1.18 2.51 -4.26
C ARG A 47 -2.05 2.73 -5.50
N LEU A 48 -1.95 1.83 -6.47
CA LEU A 48 -2.71 1.84 -7.70
C LEU A 48 -3.51 0.55 -7.80
N ILE A 49 -4.78 0.68 -8.14
CA ILE A 49 -5.71 -0.44 -8.26
C ILE A 49 -6.08 -0.58 -9.75
N GLU A 50 -5.92 -1.78 -10.30
CA GLU A 50 -6.51 -2.13 -11.61
C GLU A 50 -8.02 -2.34 -11.41
N ASP A 51 -8.81 -1.33 -11.76
CA ASP A 51 -10.27 -1.31 -11.64
C ASP A 51 -10.88 -1.98 -12.87
N THR A 52 -11.04 -3.29 -12.78
CA THR A 52 -11.46 -4.11 -13.93
C THR A 52 -12.93 -3.93 -14.28
N ASN A 53 -13.73 -3.41 -13.35
CA ASN A 53 -15.17 -3.20 -13.54
C ASN A 53 -15.56 -1.71 -13.72
N GLY A 54 -14.63 -0.79 -13.47
CA GLY A 54 -14.78 0.65 -13.70
C GLY A 54 -15.64 1.37 -12.65
N ASN A 55 -15.80 0.82 -11.45
CA ASN A 55 -16.64 1.43 -10.41
C ASN A 55 -15.87 2.40 -9.48
N GLY A 56 -14.54 2.49 -9.62
CA GLY A 56 -13.65 3.32 -8.82
C GLY A 56 -13.54 2.89 -7.36
N ILE A 57 -13.90 1.66 -7.02
CA ILE A 57 -13.86 1.07 -5.67
C ILE A 57 -12.92 -0.13 -5.73
N TRP A 58 -12.10 -0.31 -4.70
CA TRP A 58 -11.28 -1.51 -4.63
C TRP A 58 -12.15 -2.70 -4.27
N ASP A 59 -12.40 -3.57 -5.25
CA ASP A 59 -13.25 -4.74 -5.05
C ASP A 59 -12.46 -5.98 -4.63
N THR A 60 -12.96 -6.62 -3.56
CA THR A 60 -12.53 -7.96 -3.19
C THR A 60 -13.09 -8.98 -4.18
N GLY A 61 -12.38 -10.09 -4.35
CA GLY A 61 -12.85 -11.19 -5.18
C GLY A 61 -14.19 -11.73 -4.68
N ASN A 62 -15.04 -12.17 -5.61
CA ASN A 62 -16.29 -12.84 -5.28
C ASN A 62 -16.16 -14.33 -5.63
N TYR A 63 -16.24 -15.18 -4.61
CA TYR A 63 -16.13 -16.63 -4.77
C TYR A 63 -17.30 -17.22 -5.58
N GLU A 64 -18.53 -16.77 -5.33
CA GLU A 64 -19.74 -17.25 -6.00
C GLU A 64 -19.70 -16.94 -7.49
N GLU A 65 -19.24 -15.73 -7.84
CA GLU A 65 -19.07 -15.28 -9.22
C GLU A 65 -17.73 -15.70 -9.83
N ARG A 66 -16.90 -16.47 -9.10
CA ARG A 66 -15.54 -16.87 -9.48
C ARG A 66 -14.66 -15.70 -9.95
N ARG A 67 -14.93 -14.50 -9.43
CA ARG A 67 -14.22 -13.28 -9.77
C ARG A 67 -13.02 -13.13 -8.84
N GLN A 68 -11.84 -12.97 -9.44
CA GLN A 68 -10.62 -12.68 -8.68
C GLN A 68 -10.68 -11.26 -8.08
N PRO A 69 -9.99 -11.01 -6.95
CA PRO A 69 -9.84 -9.67 -6.42
C PRO A 69 -9.08 -8.77 -7.40
N GLU A 70 -9.35 -7.48 -7.32
CA GLU A 70 -8.63 -6.49 -8.10
C GLU A 70 -7.17 -6.37 -7.66
N LYS A 71 -6.28 -6.18 -8.63
CA LYS A 71 -4.86 -6.12 -8.37
C LYS A 71 -4.50 -4.77 -7.79
N VAL A 72 -3.66 -4.81 -6.76
CA VAL A 72 -3.15 -3.62 -6.08
C VAL A 72 -1.64 -3.59 -6.23
N TYR A 73 -1.13 -2.45 -6.67
CA TYR A 73 0.29 -2.16 -6.80
C TYR A 73 0.66 -1.05 -5.82
N TYR A 74 1.73 -1.21 -5.05
CA TYR A 74 2.20 -0.15 -4.15
C TYR A 74 3.38 0.60 -4.77
N TYR A 75 3.43 1.90 -4.55
CA TYR A 75 4.63 2.67 -4.79
C TYR A 75 5.61 2.35 -3.65
N ASN A 76 6.79 1.89 -4.02
CA ASN A 76 7.73 1.25 -3.09
C ASN A 76 8.51 2.23 -2.21
N GLN A 77 8.31 3.54 -2.39
CA GLN A 77 8.98 4.58 -1.64
C GLN A 77 7.96 5.50 -0.95
N ILE A 78 8.37 6.08 0.18
CA ILE A 78 7.60 7.14 0.83
C ILE A 78 8.03 8.48 0.24
N LEU A 79 7.04 9.28 -0.14
CA LEU A 79 7.20 10.59 -0.72
C LEU A 79 7.11 11.65 0.38
N GLU A 80 8.17 12.41 0.56
CA GLU A 80 8.18 13.56 1.47
C GLU A 80 7.88 14.85 0.68
N LEU A 81 6.65 15.35 0.79
CA LEU A 81 6.23 16.58 0.14
C LEU A 81 6.54 17.79 1.03
N LYS A 82 7.33 18.73 0.51
CA LYS A 82 7.65 19.99 1.19
C LYS A 82 6.73 21.13 0.73
N VAL A 83 6.69 22.20 1.53
CA VAL A 83 5.93 23.43 1.19
C VAL A 83 6.40 23.98 -0.15
N MET A 84 5.47 24.29 -1.05
CA MET A 84 5.73 24.83 -2.40
C MET A 84 6.55 23.92 -3.33
N PHE A 85 6.67 22.63 -3.03
CA PHE A 85 7.30 21.66 -3.92
C PHE A 85 6.24 20.92 -4.74
N GLU A 86 6.59 20.62 -5.98
CA GLU A 86 5.89 19.65 -6.83
C GLU A 86 6.75 18.40 -6.96
N LEU A 87 6.12 17.23 -6.87
CA LEU A 87 6.80 15.94 -7.02
C LEU A 87 6.20 15.22 -8.22
N GLU A 88 7.04 14.95 -9.21
CA GLU A 88 6.75 14.07 -10.34
C GLU A 88 7.49 12.75 -10.14
N GLN A 89 6.79 11.62 -10.24
CA GLN A 89 7.33 10.29 -9.95
C GLN A 89 6.97 9.31 -11.06
N ASP A 90 7.96 8.58 -11.54
CA ASP A 90 7.74 7.48 -12.48
C ASP A 90 7.43 6.19 -11.71
N TRP A 91 6.30 5.58 -12.03
CA TRP A 91 5.79 4.40 -11.37
C TRP A 91 5.64 3.24 -12.34
N ASN A 92 6.67 2.41 -12.41
CA ASN A 92 6.59 1.14 -13.12
C ASN A 92 5.99 0.06 -12.21
N ILE A 93 4.69 -0.16 -12.32
CA ILE A 93 3.91 -1.11 -11.50
C ILE A 93 4.37 -2.58 -11.62
N LYS A 94 5.13 -2.94 -12.66
CA LYS A 94 5.63 -4.30 -12.91
C LYS A 94 7.11 -4.48 -12.61
N ALA A 95 7.83 -3.41 -12.25
CA ALA A 95 9.26 -3.47 -11.99
C ALA A 95 9.62 -4.29 -10.75
N ILE A 96 8.72 -4.33 -9.75
CA ILE A 96 8.91 -5.02 -8.48
C ILE A 96 7.81 -6.06 -8.33
N ALA A 97 8.13 -7.25 -7.85
CA ALA A 97 7.15 -8.29 -7.59
C ALA A 97 6.15 -7.82 -6.49
N PRO A 98 4.83 -8.11 -6.62
CA PRO A 98 3.80 -7.55 -5.74
C PRO A 98 4.04 -7.74 -4.23
N ASP A 99 4.67 -8.85 -3.84
CA ASP A 99 5.06 -9.20 -2.47
C ASP A 99 6.09 -8.23 -1.87
N LYS A 100 6.89 -7.56 -2.70
CA LYS A 100 7.96 -6.62 -2.29
C LYS A 100 7.61 -5.16 -2.51
N GLN A 101 6.44 -4.85 -3.07
CA GLN A 101 6.06 -3.48 -3.39
C GLN A 101 5.69 -2.65 -2.17
N LYS A 102 5.07 -3.25 -1.15
CA LYS A 102 4.63 -2.51 0.04
C LYS A 102 5.85 -2.05 0.86
N PRO A 103 6.05 -0.74 1.08
CA PRO A 103 7.13 -0.21 1.90
C PRO A 103 7.08 -0.78 3.33
N ASP A 104 8.25 -1.11 3.90
CA ASP A 104 8.33 -1.69 5.25
C ASP A 104 7.81 -0.74 6.35
N GLU A 105 7.82 0.57 6.07
CA GLU A 105 7.24 1.59 6.94
C GLU A 105 5.71 1.47 7.06
N LEU A 106 5.00 1.05 6.00
CA LEU A 106 3.55 0.78 6.04
C LEU A 106 3.22 -0.61 6.62
N LYS A 107 4.18 -1.52 6.70
CA LYS A 107 3.98 -2.86 7.29
C LYS A 107 3.93 -2.84 8.82
N LYS A 108 4.15 -1.69 9.46
CA LYS A 108 4.16 -1.54 10.92
C LYS A 108 2.74 -1.61 11.51
N GLN A 109 2.24 -2.82 11.72
CA GLN A 109 1.33 -3.06 12.84
C GLN A 109 2.14 -2.94 14.15
N LYS A 110 1.72 -2.12 15.11
CA LYS A 110 2.24 -2.16 16.49
C LYS A 110 1.26 -2.95 17.38
N PRO A 111 1.72 -3.76 18.36
CA PRO A 111 3.10 -4.21 18.66
C PRO A 111 3.24 -5.74 18.75
N ASP A 112 4.40 -6.29 18.41
CA ASP A 112 4.77 -7.68 18.80
C ASP A 112 6.16 -7.72 19.50
N GLU A 113 6.53 -6.64 20.22
CA GLU A 113 7.67 -6.67 21.14
C GLU A 113 7.33 -7.26 22.52
N ASP A 114 6.05 -7.37 22.91
CA ASP A 114 5.66 -7.86 24.25
C ASP A 114 5.51 -9.39 24.36
N LYS A 115 5.57 -10.16 23.27
CA LYS A 115 5.47 -11.64 23.36
C LYS A 115 6.78 -12.37 23.66
N LYS A 116 7.91 -11.68 23.79
CA LYS A 116 9.21 -12.35 24.03
C LYS A 116 9.65 -12.43 25.50
N LYS A 117 8.85 -11.98 26.47
CA LYS A 117 9.16 -12.12 27.92
C LYS A 117 8.07 -12.84 28.74
N LYS A 118 7.66 -14.03 28.33
CA LYS A 118 7.10 -15.07 29.24
C LYS A 118 7.55 -16.47 28.84
N ARG A 119 8.86 -16.70 28.86
CA ARG A 119 9.45 -18.04 29.03
C ARG A 119 10.51 -17.96 30.13
N SER A 120 10.09 -17.58 31.33
CA SER A 120 10.90 -17.73 32.54
C SER A 120 10.41 -18.96 33.30
N THR A 121 11.19 -20.04 33.15
CA THR A 121 11.50 -21.03 34.19
C THR A 121 10.34 -21.71 34.92
N SER A 122 9.98 -22.93 34.47
CA SER A 122 9.41 -23.96 35.35
C SER A 122 10.38 -25.13 35.43
N THR A 123 11.32 -25.04 36.37
CA THR A 123 12.11 -26.16 36.87
C THR A 123 11.12 -27.11 37.55
N ASN A 124 10.81 -28.25 36.92
CA ASN A 124 10.00 -29.27 37.57
C ASN A 124 10.93 -30.25 38.30
N THR A 125 11.26 -29.91 39.53
CA THR A 125 11.84 -30.82 40.51
C THR A 125 10.73 -31.74 41.02
N ASN A 126 10.69 -33.00 40.59
CA ASN A 126 10.47 -34.17 41.46
C ASN A 126 10.34 -35.47 40.67
N ARG A 127 11.14 -36.48 41.03
CA ARG A 127 10.64 -37.72 41.66
C ARG A 127 11.78 -38.70 41.96
N ASN A 128 11.91 -39.01 43.26
CA ASN A 128 12.50 -40.23 43.78
C ASN A 128 11.83 -41.48 43.17
N ARG A 129 12.64 -42.43 42.71
CA ARG A 129 12.67 -43.82 43.20
C ARG A 129 13.88 -44.54 42.64
#